data_AF-A0A835MYI6-F1
#
_entry.id   AF-A0A835MYI6-F1
#
_cell.length_a   1.000
_cell.length_b   1.000
_cell.length_c   1.000
_cell.angle_alpha   90.00
_cell.angle_beta   90.00
_cell.angle_gamma   90.00
#
_symmetry.space_group_name_H-M   'P 1'
#
loop_
_entity.id
_entity.type
_entity.pdbx_description
1 polymer ?
#
loop_
_entity_poly.entity_id
_entity_poly.type
_entity_poly.pdbx_seq_one_letter_code
_entity_poly.pdbx_strand_id
1 'polypeptide(L)'
;MSTMKFCRECNNILYPREDRDQKLLLYACRNCDHQEVADNNCVYRNEVHHSVAERTQVLQDVATDPTLPRTKAVTCIVCNHPEAVFFQATSRGEEVMTLFFVCCNPNCGHRWRD
;
A
#
# COMPACT_ATOMS: atom_id res chain seq x y z
N MET A 1 -11.37 4.15 5.61
CA MET A 1 -10.01 4.69 5.79
C MET A 1 -10.14 6.18 6.01
N SER A 2 -9.45 6.76 7.00
CA SER A 2 -9.36 8.21 7.13
C SER A 2 -8.37 8.71 6.08
N THR A 3 -8.89 9.32 5.02
CA THR A 3 -8.08 9.92 3.94
C THR A 3 -7.91 11.40 4.24
N MET A 4 -6.68 11.94 4.13
CA MET A 4 -6.45 13.38 4.30
C MET A 4 -7.23 14.18 3.26
N LYS A 5 -7.99 15.18 3.72
CA LYS A 5 -8.75 16.09 2.86
C LYS A 5 -8.06 17.45 2.75
N PHE A 6 -8.16 18.07 1.58
CA PHE A 6 -7.57 19.36 1.26
C PHE A 6 -8.65 20.37 0.88
N CYS A 7 -8.44 21.62 1.29
CA CYS A 7 -9.32 22.73 1.01
C CYS A 7 -9.31 23.06 -0.50
N ARG A 8 -10.49 23.19 -1.11
CA ARG A 8 -10.61 23.48 -2.55
C ARG A 8 -10.17 24.90 -2.94
N GLU A 9 -10.16 25.83 -2.00
CA GLU A 9 -9.81 27.23 -2.24
C GLU A 9 -8.31 27.50 -2.12
N CYS A 10 -7.65 27.02 -1.06
CA CYS A 10 -6.25 27.34 -0.76
C CYS A 10 -5.32 26.12 -0.67
N ASN A 11 -5.81 24.91 -0.97
CA ASN A 11 -5.04 23.65 -0.96
C ASN A 11 -4.34 23.32 0.38
N ASN A 12 -4.76 23.94 1.49
CA ASN A 12 -4.30 23.58 2.83
C ASN A 12 -5.08 22.38 3.38
N ILE A 13 -4.50 21.68 4.35
CA ILE A 13 -5.13 20.52 5.01
C ILE A 13 -6.40 20.97 5.77
N LEU A 14 -7.48 20.21 5.62
CA LEU A 14 -8.70 20.40 6.41
C LEU A 14 -8.61 19.67 7.75
N TYR A 15 -9.12 20.30 8.80
CA TYR A 15 -9.10 19.76 10.17
C TYR A 15 -10.52 19.40 10.63
N PRO A 16 -10.68 18.31 11.39
CA PRO A 16 -11.97 17.92 11.95
C PRO A 16 -12.46 18.99 12.95
N ARG A 17 -13.73 19.35 12.86
CA ARG A 17 -14.43 20.32 13.71
C ARG A 17 -15.85 19.83 14.00
N GLU A 18 -16.32 20.01 15.22
CA GLU A 18 -17.69 19.68 15.60
C GLU A 18 -18.64 20.87 15.30
N ASP A 19 -19.78 20.58 14.66
CA ASP A 19 -20.97 21.44 14.70
C ASP A 19 -21.86 20.95 15.84
N ARG A 20 -21.98 21.75 16.91
CA ARG A 20 -22.68 21.38 18.15
C ARG A 20 -24.19 21.41 18.02
N ASP A 21 -24.71 22.28 17.16
CA ASP A 21 -26.16 22.48 17.01
C ASP A 21 -26.75 21.33 16.19
N GLN A 22 -26.06 20.96 15.10
CA GLN A 22 -26.49 19.86 14.23
C GLN A 22 -25.91 18.51 14.64
N LYS A 23 -24.94 18.47 15.57
CA LYS A 23 -24.20 17.28 15.99
C LYS A 23 -23.52 16.56 14.82
N LEU A 24 -22.92 17.35 13.93
CA LEU A 24 -22.23 16.87 12.74
C LEU A 24 -20.71 17.06 12.85
N LEU A 25 -19.98 16.12 12.26
CA LEU A 25 -18.54 16.28 12.04
C LEU A 25 -18.33 17.07 10.74
N LEU A 26 -17.57 18.15 10.83
CA LEU A 26 -17.12 18.98 9.72
C LEU A 26 -15.61 18.84 9.51
N TYR A 27 -15.16 19.10 8.30
CA TYR A 27 -13.78 19.36 7.95
C TYR A 27 -13.64 20.83 7.56
N ALA A 28 -12.87 21.61 8.32
CA ALA A 28 -12.72 23.05 8.15
C ALA A 28 -11.27 23.46 7.88
N CYS A 29 -11.09 24.44 7.01
CA CYS A 29 -9.79 25.05 6.78
C CYS A 29 -9.43 26.00 7.94
N ARG A 30 -8.12 26.17 8.20
CA ARG A 30 -7.62 27.17 9.17
C ARG A 30 -7.26 28.51 8.53
N ASN A 31 -7.12 28.54 7.21
CA ASN A 31 -6.62 29.68 6.45
C ASN A 31 -7.71 30.43 5.68
N CYS A 32 -8.91 29.87 5.57
CA CYS A 32 -10.08 30.47 4.91
C CYS A 32 -11.36 29.90 5.53
N ASP A 33 -12.53 30.37 5.08
CA ASP A 33 -13.84 30.02 5.64
C ASP A 33 -14.43 28.71 5.09
N HIS A 34 -13.69 28.01 4.23
CA HIS A 34 -14.12 26.75 3.64
C HIS A 34 -14.34 25.66 4.70
N GLN A 35 -15.51 25.03 4.65
CA GLN A 35 -15.90 23.91 5.49
C GLN A 35 -16.81 22.94 4.73
N GLU A 36 -16.70 21.66 5.03
CA GLU A 36 -17.52 20.60 4.43
C GLU A 36 -17.92 19.54 5.46
N VAL A 37 -19.06 18.88 5.25
CA VAL A 37 -19.53 17.79 6.11
C VAL A 37 -18.68 16.54 5.89
N ALA A 38 -18.33 15.84 6.96
CA ALA A 38 -17.57 14.61 6.87
C ALA A 38 -18.44 13.44 6.37
N ASP A 39 -17.95 12.70 5.37
CA ASP A 39 -18.61 11.49 4.85
C ASP A 39 -18.50 10.30 5.84
N ASN A 40 -17.53 10.35 6.75
CA ASN A 40 -17.24 9.32 7.74
C ASN A 40 -16.81 9.97 9.06
N ASN A 41 -17.27 9.42 10.18
CA ASN A 41 -16.96 9.90 11.54
C ASN A 41 -15.60 9.41 12.06
N CYS A 42 -14.89 8.55 11.34
CA CYS A 42 -13.56 8.08 11.70
C CYS A 42 -12.49 9.16 11.39
N VAL A 43 -12.14 9.95 12.39
CA VAL A 43 -11.11 11.00 12.28
C VAL A 43 -9.70 10.42 12.24
N TYR A 44 -9.42 9.44 13.11
CA TYR A 44 -8.11 8.81 13.25
C TYR A 44 -8.26 7.31 13.45
N ARG A 45 -7.38 6.55 12.79
CA ARG A 45 -7.25 5.11 12.96
C ARG A 45 -5.76 4.80 13.07
N ASN A 46 -5.36 4.22 14.19
CA ASN A 46 -4.04 3.62 14.33
C ASN A 46 -4.18 2.11 14.07
N GLU A 47 -3.67 1.64 12.94
CA GLU A 47 -3.58 0.21 12.66
C GLU A 47 -2.20 -0.27 13.09
N VAL A 48 -2.14 -0.87 14.28
CA VAL A 48 -0.93 -1.55 14.74
C VAL A 48 -0.86 -2.87 14.02
N HIS A 49 -0.13 -2.90 12.90
CA HIS A 49 0.16 -4.13 12.18
C HIS A 49 1.14 -4.97 13.00
N HIS A 50 0.64 -6.03 13.65
CA HIS A 50 1.48 -7.14 14.09
C HIS A 50 1.78 -8.00 12.85
N SER A 51 3.03 -7.86 12.38
CA SER A 51 3.79 -8.70 11.44
C SER A 51 3.23 -9.06 10.04
N VAL A 52 4.12 -8.88 9.06
CA VAL A 52 4.22 -9.50 7.71
C VAL A 52 3.15 -9.20 6.65
N ALA A 53 2.63 -7.98 6.64
CA ALA A 53 2.27 -7.35 5.38
C ALA A 53 3.39 -6.39 4.96
N GLU A 54 4.61 -6.90 4.80
CA GLU A 54 5.46 -6.37 3.74
C GLU A 54 4.72 -6.65 2.43
N ARG A 55 3.79 -5.75 2.08
CA ARG A 55 3.79 -5.24 0.71
C ARG A 55 5.16 -4.59 0.55
N THR A 56 6.19 -5.43 0.39
CA THR A 56 7.36 -5.03 -0.37
C THR A 56 6.74 -4.45 -1.63
N GLN A 57 6.92 -3.16 -1.82
CA GLN A 57 6.83 -2.59 -3.15
C GLN A 57 7.94 -3.27 -3.94
N VAL A 58 7.73 -4.54 -4.30
CA VAL A 58 8.63 -5.32 -5.12
C VAL A 58 8.66 -4.49 -6.40
N LEU A 59 9.79 -3.84 -6.65
CA LEU A 59 9.92 -2.92 -7.76
C LEU A 59 9.61 -3.68 -9.05
N GLN A 60 9.08 -2.98 -10.05
CA GLN A 60 8.72 -3.59 -11.34
C GLN A 60 9.90 -4.31 -11.99
N ASP A 61 11.12 -3.94 -11.59
CA ASP A 61 12.38 -4.34 -12.20
C ASP A 61 13.11 -5.47 -11.45
N VAL A 62 12.49 -6.11 -10.46
CA VAL A 62 13.11 -7.21 -9.72
C VAL A 62 13.49 -8.39 -10.64
N ALA A 63 12.74 -8.63 -11.71
CA ALA A 63 13.08 -9.64 -12.71
C ALA A 63 14.35 -9.30 -13.53
N THR A 64 14.75 -8.02 -13.55
CA THR A 64 15.93 -7.55 -14.29
C THR A 64 17.21 -7.55 -13.45
N ASP A 65 17.08 -7.66 -12.12
CA ASP A 65 18.23 -7.67 -11.22
C ASP A 65 19.05 -8.96 -11.42
N PRO A 66 20.30 -8.88 -11.92
CA PRO A 66 21.14 -10.05 -12.15
C PRO A 66 21.68 -10.66 -10.86
N THR A 67 21.56 -9.99 -9.72
CA THR A 67 22.06 -10.46 -8.42
C THR A 67 21.06 -11.38 -7.72
N LEU A 68 19.80 -11.41 -8.16
CA LEU A 68 18.76 -12.25 -7.56
C LEU A 68 18.75 -13.66 -8.18
N PRO A 69 18.51 -14.70 -7.35
CA PRO A 69 18.50 -16.06 -7.84
C PRO A 69 17.25 -16.35 -8.68
N ARG A 70 17.44 -17.17 -9.71
CA ARG A 70 16.39 -17.63 -10.63
C ARG A 70 16.17 -19.12 -10.49
N THR A 71 14.94 -19.56 -10.69
CA THR A 71 14.57 -20.98 -10.70
C THR A 71 13.68 -21.31 -11.88
N LYS A 72 13.81 -22.55 -12.38
CA LYS A 72 12.92 -23.15 -13.38
C LYS A 72 12.00 -24.24 -12.79
N ALA A 73 12.06 -24.43 -11.48
CA ALA A 73 11.23 -25.41 -10.77
C ALA A 73 9.77 -24.97 -10.65
N VAL A 74 9.50 -23.67 -10.83
CA VAL A 74 8.15 -23.09 -10.78
C VAL A 74 7.82 -22.41 -12.10
N THR A 75 6.59 -22.61 -12.56
CA THR A 75 6.05 -22.00 -13.78
C THR A 75 5.05 -20.93 -13.41
N CYS A 76 5.07 -19.80 -14.13
CA CYS A 76 4.10 -18.73 -13.91
C CYS A 76 2.67 -19.20 -14.24
N ILE A 77 1.74 -19.08 -13.29
CA ILE A 77 0.33 -19.48 -13.47
C ILE A 77 -0.44 -18.63 -14.50
N VAL A 78 0.08 -17.45 -14.87
CA VAL A 78 -0.58 -16.51 -15.79
C VAL A 78 -0.14 -16.72 -17.24
N CYS A 79 1.16 -16.90 -17.48
CA CYS A 79 1.70 -16.98 -18.84
C CYS A 79 2.47 -18.28 -19.15
N ASN A 80 2.54 -19.22 -18.20
CA ASN A 80 3.28 -20.48 -18.31
C ASN A 80 4.78 -20.32 -18.62
N HIS A 81 5.35 -19.14 -18.37
CA HIS A 81 6.78 -18.94 -18.53
C HIS A 81 7.55 -19.78 -17.48
N PRO A 82 8.60 -20.53 -17.88
CA PRO A 82 9.25 -21.54 -17.04
C PRO A 82 10.38 -20.97 -16.16
N GLU A 83 10.45 -19.67 -15.97
CA GLU A 83 11.50 -19.04 -15.14
C GLU A 83 10.90 -17.96 -14.24
N ALA A 84 11.34 -17.97 -12.98
CA ALA A 84 10.99 -16.97 -11.99
C ALA A 84 12.22 -16.57 -11.16
N VAL A 85 12.33 -15.28 -10.86
CA VAL A 85 13.21 -14.77 -9.80
C VAL A 85 12.54 -15.05 -8.46
N PHE A 86 13.33 -15.41 -7.44
CA PHE A 86 12.83 -15.56 -6.09
C PHE A 86 13.70 -14.85 -5.05
N PHE A 87 13.09 -14.42 -3.95
CA PHE A 87 13.80 -13.80 -2.83
C PHE A 87 13.00 -13.95 -1.54
N GLN A 88 13.69 -13.88 -0.41
CA GLN A 88 13.07 -13.79 0.92
C GLN A 88 12.89 -12.31 1.26
N ALA A 89 11.72 -11.95 1.76
CA ALA A 89 11.49 -10.58 2.21
C ALA A 89 12.22 -10.35 3.54
N THR A 90 13.05 -9.30 3.60
CA THR A 90 13.85 -8.97 4.78
C THR A 90 13.01 -8.18 5.80
N SER A 91 12.01 -8.81 6.40
CA SER A 91 11.31 -8.17 7.51
C SER A 91 12.19 -8.15 8.75
N ARG A 92 12.37 -6.97 9.37
CA ARG A 92 13.15 -6.74 10.61
C ARG A 92 12.50 -7.34 11.87
N GLY A 93 11.77 -8.43 11.75
CA GLY A 93 11.05 -9.04 12.85
C GLY A 93 10.42 -10.36 12.43
N GLU A 94 10.82 -11.41 13.17
CA GLU A 94 10.30 -12.77 13.18
C GLU A 94 10.45 -13.60 11.90
N GLU A 95 10.71 -14.89 12.16
CA GLU A 95 11.20 -15.93 11.26
C GLU A 95 10.20 -16.24 10.15
N VAL A 96 10.22 -15.46 9.08
CA VAL A 96 9.38 -15.74 7.91
C VAL A 96 10.26 -16.11 6.74
N MET A 97 10.45 -17.42 6.54
CA MET A 97 11.05 -18.01 5.35
C MET A 97 10.09 -18.03 4.14
N THR A 98 9.19 -17.05 4.03
CA THR A 98 8.28 -16.93 2.88
C THR A 98 9.08 -16.52 1.66
N LEU A 99 8.94 -17.30 0.59
CA LEU A 99 9.55 -16.99 -0.70
C LEU A 99 8.57 -16.20 -1.55
N PHE A 100 9.08 -15.12 -2.11
CA PHE A 100 8.38 -14.33 -3.12
C PHE A 100 8.94 -14.70 -4.48
N PHE A 101 8.05 -14.92 -5.44
CA PHE A 101 8.39 -15.24 -6.83
C PHE A 101 7.92 -14.13 -7.76
N VAL A 102 8.72 -13.83 -8.79
CA VAL A 102 8.40 -12.89 -9.87
C VAL A 102 8.72 -13.54 -11.21
N CYS A 103 7.74 -13.58 -12.11
CA CYS A 103 7.92 -14.13 -13.45
C CYS A 103 8.97 -13.33 -14.26
N CYS A 104 9.91 -14.04 -14.90
CA CYS A 104 10.94 -13.42 -15.74
C CYS A 104 10.44 -12.90 -17.09
N ASN A 105 9.19 -13.18 -17.48
CA ASN A 105 8.63 -12.66 -18.73
C ASN A 105 8.32 -11.16 -18.57
N PRO A 106 8.98 -10.26 -19.34
CA PRO A 106 8.78 -8.81 -19.25
C PRO A 106 7.33 -8.37 -19.51
N ASN A 107 6.59 -9.16 -20.29
CA ASN A 107 5.18 -8.90 -20.61
C ASN A 107 4.20 -9.44 -19.56
N CYS A 108 4.69 -10.17 -18.55
CA CYS A 108 3.86 -10.77 -17.51
C CYS A 108 4.08 -10.12 -16.15
N GLY A 109 5.32 -10.18 -15.62
CA GLY A 109 5.65 -9.62 -14.30
C GLY A 109 4.79 -10.14 -13.13
N HIS A 110 4.10 -11.28 -13.30
CA HIS A 110 3.23 -11.85 -12.26
C HIS A 110 4.03 -12.22 -11.02
N ARG A 111 3.43 -12.01 -9.85
CA ARG A 111 4.08 -12.12 -8.55
C ARG A 111 3.22 -12.95 -7.63
N TRP A 112 3.84 -13.90 -6.93
CA TRP A 112 3.13 -14.79 -6.02
C TRP A 112 4.04 -15.16 -4.84
N ARG A 113 3.44 -15.75 -3.81
CA ARG A 113 4.12 -16.22 -2.60
C ARG A 113 3.92 -17.73 -2.47
N ASP A 114 4.90 -18.37 -1.84
CA ASP A 114 4.79 -19.70 -1.25
C ASP A 114 5.02 -19.59 0.26
#